data_AF-A0A661P539-F1
#
_entry.id   AF-A0A661P539-F1
#
_cell.length_a   1.000
_cell.length_b   1.000
_cell.length_c   1.000
_cell.angle_alpha   90.00
_cell.angle_beta   90.00
_cell.angle_gamma   90.00
#
_symmetry.space_group_name_H-M   'P 1'
#
loop_
_entity.id
_entity.type
_entity.pdbx_description
1 polymer ?
#
loop_
_entity_poly.entity_id
_entity_poly.type
_entity_poly.pdbx_seq_one_letter_code
_entity_poly.pdbx_strand_id
1 'polypeptide(L)'
;MEHRGFEASLAALIDAEREARTLHDELAARGRAGDREQLLSAIRTVVGDAVERDEAEANLRLVCMARLLGELDGADIADGLIEVVNTDHSEARHEAGEQLQGMACDRFADVAQAATRALDRLAPGSPALAELPYVLVEIPEPKVVAILGRCLAHEDADAVAAAIEALAEVGDVATVELLRRLEGDKRVSAVGDEGEAESEVTIGELASEAIELLRQPEEE
;
A
#
# COMPACT_ATOMS: atom_id res chain seq x y z
N MET A 1 25.09 21.40 -36.12
CA MET A 1 24.85 19.98 -36.41
C MET A 1 24.12 19.43 -35.20
N GLU A 2 22.82 19.75 -35.01
CA GLU A 2 22.21 19.60 -33.67
C GLU A 2 20.66 19.61 -33.64
N HIS A 3 19.99 19.21 -34.72
CA HIS A 3 18.52 19.02 -34.71
C HIS A 3 18.05 17.62 -35.15
N ARG A 4 18.96 16.67 -35.38
CA ARG A 4 18.62 15.23 -35.29
C ARG A 4 18.54 14.74 -33.83
N GLY A 5 18.41 15.67 -32.86
CA GLY A 5 18.84 15.49 -31.47
C GLY A 5 17.74 15.45 -30.40
N PHE A 6 16.49 15.80 -30.69
CA PHE A 6 15.39 15.64 -29.73
C PHE A 6 14.18 14.94 -30.33
N GLU A 7 13.80 15.24 -31.57
CA GLU A 7 12.70 14.55 -32.25
C GLU A 7 12.94 13.04 -32.37
N ALA A 8 14.17 12.63 -32.71
CA ALA A 8 14.54 11.22 -32.79
C ALA A 8 14.53 10.54 -31.40
N SER A 9 14.99 11.24 -30.36
CA SER A 9 14.99 10.72 -28.98
C SER A 9 13.57 10.60 -28.41
N LEU A 10 12.69 11.58 -28.69
CA LEU A 10 11.28 11.54 -28.33
C LEU A 10 10.55 10.41 -29.06
N ALA A 11 10.83 10.21 -30.35
CA ALA A 11 10.29 9.09 -31.10
C ALA A 11 10.73 7.75 -30.49
N ALA A 12 12.01 7.60 -30.17
CA ALA A 12 12.54 6.39 -29.52
C ALA A 12 11.91 6.14 -28.14
N LEU A 13 11.69 7.19 -27.34
CA LEU A 13 11.01 7.08 -26.05
C LEU A 13 9.56 6.60 -26.21
N ILE A 14 8.81 7.19 -27.16
CA ILE A 14 7.42 6.79 -27.42
C ILE A 14 7.34 5.36 -27.94
N ASP A 15 8.28 4.95 -28.80
CA ASP A 15 8.31 3.58 -29.33
C ASP A 15 8.67 2.57 -28.22
N ALA A 16 9.60 2.90 -27.34
CA ALA A 16 9.90 2.08 -26.14
C ALA A 16 8.69 1.96 -25.21
N GLU A 17 7.95 3.05 -24.97
CA GLU A 17 6.73 3.04 -24.16
C GLU A 17 5.63 2.17 -24.80
N ARG A 18 5.46 2.21 -26.12
CA ARG A 18 4.52 1.33 -26.84
C ARG A 18 4.91 -0.14 -26.73
N GLU A 19 6.20 -0.44 -26.87
CA GLU A 19 6.71 -1.79 -26.73
C GLU A 19 6.51 -2.31 -25.30
N ALA A 20 6.82 -1.50 -24.30
CA ALA A 20 6.60 -1.83 -22.90
C ALA A 20 5.12 -2.15 -22.61
N ARG A 21 4.19 -1.33 -23.09
CA ARG A 21 2.73 -1.59 -22.96
C ARG A 21 2.31 -2.86 -23.67
N THR A 22 2.83 -3.12 -24.87
CA THR A 22 2.53 -4.35 -25.62
C THR A 22 2.97 -5.59 -24.84
N LEU A 23 4.19 -5.57 -24.30
CA LEU A 23 4.71 -6.67 -23.49
C LEU A 23 3.93 -6.83 -22.18
N HIS A 24 3.50 -5.71 -21.57
CA HIS A 24 2.64 -5.73 -20.40
C HIS A 24 1.30 -6.43 -20.69
N ASP A 25 0.60 -5.99 -21.75
CA ASP A 25 -0.67 -6.56 -22.18
C ASP A 25 -0.53 -8.06 -22.50
N GLU A 26 0.57 -8.46 -23.14
CA GLU A 26 0.87 -9.86 -23.45
C GLU A 26 1.07 -10.69 -22.17
N LEU A 27 1.83 -10.20 -21.19
CA LEU A 27 2.03 -10.88 -19.92
C LEU A 27 0.71 -11.01 -19.14
N ALA A 28 -0.07 -9.93 -19.04
CA ALA A 28 -1.35 -9.94 -18.38
C ALA A 28 -2.34 -10.90 -19.07
N ALA A 29 -2.38 -10.90 -20.41
CA ALA A 29 -3.20 -11.84 -21.18
C ALA A 29 -2.80 -13.30 -20.94
N ARG A 30 -1.50 -13.61 -20.86
CA ARG A 30 -1.02 -14.96 -20.51
C ARG A 30 -1.45 -15.38 -19.12
N GLY A 31 -1.35 -14.47 -18.14
CA GLY A 31 -1.85 -14.70 -16.79
C GLY A 31 -3.34 -15.10 -16.79
N ARG A 32 -4.17 -14.37 -17.53
CA ARG A 32 -5.61 -14.66 -17.68
C ARG A 32 -5.90 -15.94 -18.49
N ALA A 33 -5.01 -16.33 -19.41
CA ALA A 33 -5.17 -17.50 -20.27
C ALA A 33 -4.74 -18.83 -19.64
N GLY A 34 -4.27 -18.84 -18.39
CA GLY A 34 -3.95 -20.06 -17.63
C GLY A 34 -2.49 -20.21 -17.20
N ASP A 35 -1.60 -19.28 -17.59
CA ASP A 35 -0.20 -19.27 -17.15
C ASP A 35 0.00 -18.54 -15.80
N ARG A 36 -1.08 -18.21 -15.07
CA ARG A 36 -1.05 -17.34 -13.88
C ARG A 36 0.00 -17.75 -12.85
N GLU A 37 0.06 -19.03 -12.49
CA GLU A 37 1.00 -19.51 -11.46
C GLU A 37 2.46 -19.31 -11.88
N GLN A 38 2.77 -19.54 -13.16
CA GLN A 38 4.12 -19.34 -13.70
C GLN A 38 4.47 -17.85 -13.73
N LEU A 39 3.52 -17.00 -14.12
CA LEU A 39 3.69 -15.55 -14.12
C LEU A 39 3.91 -15.03 -12.70
N LEU A 40 3.10 -15.44 -11.72
CA LEU A 40 3.25 -15.03 -10.33
C LEU A 40 4.57 -15.53 -9.72
N SER A 41 5.00 -16.75 -10.05
CA SER A 41 6.32 -17.24 -9.65
C SER A 41 7.45 -16.38 -10.23
N ALA A 42 7.33 -15.94 -11.48
CA ALA A 42 8.31 -15.06 -12.11
C ALA A 42 8.30 -13.66 -11.47
N ILE A 43 7.12 -13.08 -11.22
CA ILE A 43 6.98 -11.78 -10.55
C ILE A 43 7.61 -11.82 -9.16
N ARG A 44 7.30 -12.83 -8.34
CA ARG A 44 7.91 -12.99 -7.00
C ARG A 44 9.43 -13.10 -7.04
N THR A 45 9.96 -13.73 -8.08
CA THR A 45 11.42 -13.78 -8.29
C THR A 45 11.97 -12.38 -8.58
N VAL A 46 11.31 -11.61 -9.45
CA VAL A 46 11.72 -10.22 -9.75
C VAL A 46 11.64 -9.32 -8.51
N VAL A 47 10.58 -9.44 -7.72
CA VAL A 47 10.41 -8.69 -6.46
C VAL A 47 11.51 -9.07 -5.46
N GLY A 48 11.76 -10.37 -5.27
CA GLY A 48 12.82 -10.86 -4.38
C GLY A 48 14.23 -10.44 -4.81
N ASP A 49 14.50 -10.42 -6.12
CA ASP A 49 15.81 -10.04 -6.67
C ASP A 49 16.04 -8.51 -6.68
N ALA A 50 15.00 -7.69 -6.44
CA ALA A 50 15.11 -6.23 -6.51
C ALA A 50 16.07 -5.67 -5.45
N VAL A 51 16.14 -6.31 -4.28
CA VAL A 51 17.05 -5.91 -3.18
C VAL A 51 18.53 -6.02 -3.52
N GLU A 52 18.88 -6.78 -4.56
CA GLU A 52 20.27 -6.94 -5.03
C GLU A 52 20.63 -5.94 -6.13
N ARG A 53 19.70 -5.09 -6.56
CA ARG A 53 19.89 -4.11 -7.64
C ARG A 53 20.24 -2.73 -7.08
N ASP A 54 20.72 -1.86 -7.95
CA ASP A 54 20.77 -0.44 -7.62
C ASP A 54 19.36 0.13 -7.51
N GLU A 55 19.23 1.22 -6.76
CA GLU A 55 17.95 1.82 -6.37
C GLU A 55 17.06 2.17 -7.58
N ALA A 56 17.63 2.68 -8.67
CA ALA A 56 16.87 3.06 -9.85
C ALA A 56 16.31 1.84 -10.59
N GLU A 57 17.14 0.82 -10.79
CA GLU A 57 16.72 -0.44 -11.42
C GLU A 57 15.72 -1.21 -10.53
N ALA A 58 15.92 -1.22 -9.21
CA ALA A 58 15.01 -1.85 -8.25
C ALA A 58 13.62 -1.19 -8.30
N ASN A 59 13.56 0.16 -8.23
CA ASN A 59 12.32 0.92 -8.34
C ASN A 59 11.60 0.62 -9.65
N LEU A 60 12.29 0.72 -10.79
CA LEU A 60 11.69 0.46 -12.11
C LEU A 60 11.06 -0.94 -12.18
N ARG A 61 11.78 -1.96 -11.72
CA ARG A 61 11.28 -3.34 -11.69
C ARG A 61 10.04 -3.47 -10.83
N LEU A 62 10.08 -2.97 -9.60
CA LEU A 62 9.00 -3.12 -8.64
C LEU A 62 7.74 -2.36 -9.08
N VAL A 63 7.88 -1.14 -9.62
CA VAL A 63 6.76 -0.39 -10.23
C VAL A 63 6.13 -1.17 -11.38
N CYS A 64 6.95 -1.75 -12.27
CA CYS A 64 6.44 -2.59 -13.35
C CYS A 64 5.70 -3.83 -12.82
N MET A 65 6.19 -4.46 -11.74
CA MET A 65 5.54 -5.62 -11.13
C MET A 65 4.23 -5.23 -10.44
N ALA A 66 4.19 -4.09 -9.73
CA ALA A 66 2.98 -3.58 -9.10
C ALA A 66 1.86 -3.36 -10.13
N ARG A 67 2.15 -2.64 -11.22
CA ARG A 67 1.21 -2.44 -12.34
C ARG A 67 0.72 -3.75 -12.92
N LEU A 68 1.62 -4.69 -13.16
CA LEU A 68 1.27 -5.98 -13.76
C LEU A 68 0.40 -6.81 -12.82
N LEU A 69 0.68 -6.78 -11.52
CA LEU A 69 -0.17 -7.41 -10.52
C LEU A 69 -1.58 -6.77 -10.49
N GLY A 70 -1.68 -5.45 -10.59
CA GLY A 70 -2.96 -4.73 -10.64
C GLY A 70 -3.90 -5.18 -11.76
N GLU A 71 -3.38 -5.68 -12.89
CA GLU A 71 -4.17 -6.19 -14.01
C GLU A 71 -4.59 -7.67 -13.90
N LEU A 72 -4.19 -8.35 -12.82
CA LEU A 72 -4.44 -9.78 -12.63
C LEU A 72 -5.56 -10.07 -11.64
N ASP A 73 -6.25 -11.19 -11.88
CA ASP A 73 -7.28 -11.73 -11.00
C ASP A 73 -6.72 -12.79 -10.05
N GLY A 74 -7.22 -12.80 -8.80
CA GLY A 74 -6.89 -13.82 -7.80
C GLY A 74 -6.56 -13.23 -6.42
N ALA A 75 -6.97 -13.92 -5.35
CA ALA A 75 -6.73 -13.48 -3.98
C ALA A 75 -5.23 -13.41 -3.61
N ASP A 76 -4.39 -14.11 -4.35
CA ASP A 76 -2.93 -14.14 -4.26
C ASP A 76 -2.24 -12.90 -4.85
N ILE A 77 -2.97 -12.09 -5.64
CA ILE A 77 -2.47 -10.84 -6.21
C ILE A 77 -2.30 -9.77 -5.14
N ALA A 78 -3.27 -9.62 -4.24
CA ALA A 78 -3.19 -8.68 -3.13
C ALA A 78 -1.99 -8.99 -2.21
N ASP A 79 -1.67 -10.28 -1.97
CA ASP A 79 -0.45 -10.65 -1.23
C ASP A 79 0.82 -10.18 -1.96
N GLY A 80 0.88 -10.33 -3.28
CA GLY A 80 2.02 -9.88 -4.08
C GLY A 80 2.18 -8.36 -4.11
N LEU A 81 1.08 -7.60 -4.16
CA LEU A 81 1.13 -6.14 -4.04
C LEU A 81 1.63 -5.71 -2.66
N ILE A 82 1.16 -6.37 -1.59
CA ILE A 82 1.66 -6.13 -0.23
C ILE A 82 3.15 -6.45 -0.10
N GLU A 83 3.65 -7.48 -0.80
CA GLU A 83 5.10 -7.75 -0.86
C GLU A 83 5.87 -6.58 -1.48
N VAL A 84 5.30 -5.87 -2.48
CA VAL A 84 5.92 -4.67 -3.07
C VAL A 84 5.80 -3.45 -2.15
N VAL A 85 4.64 -3.23 -1.51
CA VAL A 85 4.47 -2.22 -0.47
C VAL A 85 5.47 -2.44 0.67
N ASN A 86 5.85 -3.68 0.97
CA ASN A 86 6.80 -3.99 2.02
C ASN A 86 8.28 -3.80 1.63
N THR A 87 8.57 -2.98 0.62
CA THR A 87 9.95 -2.69 0.18
C THR A 87 10.37 -1.29 0.61
N ASP A 88 11.67 -1.03 0.65
CA ASP A 88 12.21 0.30 1.02
C ASP A 88 12.07 1.35 -0.12
N HIS A 89 11.42 0.98 -1.22
CA HIS A 89 11.35 1.73 -2.47
C HIS A 89 10.06 2.55 -2.58
N SER A 90 10.07 3.83 -2.21
CA SER A 90 8.84 4.63 -2.06
C SER A 90 8.00 4.76 -3.32
N GLU A 91 8.61 4.93 -4.50
CA GLU A 91 7.87 4.97 -5.77
C GLU A 91 7.13 3.65 -6.03
N ALA A 92 7.78 2.52 -5.73
CA ALA A 92 7.18 1.21 -5.87
C ALA A 92 6.08 0.95 -4.85
N ARG A 93 6.26 1.40 -3.59
CA ARG A 93 5.23 1.33 -2.56
C ARG A 93 3.99 2.12 -2.95
N HIS A 94 4.18 3.37 -3.37
CA HIS A 94 3.10 4.22 -3.84
C HIS A 94 2.32 3.57 -4.98
N GLU A 95 3.00 3.09 -6.03
CA GLU A 95 2.32 2.40 -7.13
C GLU A 95 1.58 1.14 -6.64
N ALA A 96 2.18 0.32 -5.78
CA ALA A 96 1.52 -0.87 -5.25
C ALA A 96 0.32 -0.55 -4.35
N GLY A 97 0.40 0.53 -3.57
CA GLY A 97 -0.70 1.08 -2.78
C GLY A 97 -1.88 1.51 -3.65
N GLU A 98 -1.62 2.26 -4.72
CA GLU A 98 -2.65 2.68 -5.70
C GLU A 98 -3.35 1.46 -6.33
N GLN A 99 -2.58 0.44 -6.73
CA GLN A 99 -3.17 -0.80 -7.27
C GLN A 99 -4.02 -1.54 -6.21
N LEU A 100 -3.59 -1.55 -4.95
CA LEU A 100 -4.37 -2.14 -3.85
C LEU A 100 -5.65 -1.35 -3.55
N GLN A 101 -5.62 -0.02 -3.59
CA GLN A 101 -6.79 0.84 -3.42
C GLN A 101 -7.79 0.62 -4.55
N GLY A 102 -7.32 0.58 -5.80
CA GLY A 102 -8.16 0.20 -6.94
C GLY A 102 -8.80 -1.19 -6.75
N MET A 103 -8.05 -2.15 -6.23
CA MET A 103 -8.57 -3.49 -5.90
C MET A 103 -9.54 -3.47 -4.71
N ALA A 104 -9.37 -2.58 -3.74
CA ALA A 104 -10.27 -2.47 -2.59
C ALA A 104 -11.68 -2.07 -3.02
N CYS A 105 -11.82 -1.23 -4.05
CA CYS A 105 -13.13 -0.86 -4.62
C CYS A 105 -13.91 -2.07 -5.16
N ASP A 106 -13.27 -2.90 -6.00
CA ASP A 106 -13.97 -3.98 -6.73
C ASP A 106 -13.89 -5.35 -6.04
N ARG A 107 -12.82 -5.58 -5.27
CA ARG A 107 -12.41 -6.87 -4.72
C ARG A 107 -11.97 -6.75 -3.26
N PHE A 108 -12.64 -5.90 -2.48
CA PHE A 108 -12.35 -5.65 -1.06
C PHE A 108 -12.11 -6.90 -0.22
N ALA A 109 -12.78 -8.03 -0.51
CA ALA A 109 -12.60 -9.27 0.25
C ALA A 109 -11.20 -9.87 0.10
N ASP A 110 -10.59 -9.73 -1.08
CA ASP A 110 -9.23 -10.21 -1.34
C ASP A 110 -8.22 -9.33 -0.59
N VAL A 111 -8.38 -8.01 -0.69
CA VAL A 111 -7.53 -7.02 0.01
C VAL A 111 -7.63 -7.20 1.52
N ALA A 112 -8.83 -7.31 2.08
CA ALA A 112 -9.07 -7.55 3.50
C ALA A 112 -8.37 -8.81 4.02
N GLN A 113 -8.44 -9.90 3.25
CA GLN A 113 -7.82 -11.17 3.61
C GLN A 113 -6.30 -11.12 3.52
N ALA A 114 -5.76 -10.46 2.48
CA ALA A 114 -4.32 -10.28 2.32
C ALA A 114 -3.74 -9.38 3.43
N ALA A 115 -4.38 -8.25 3.72
CA ALA A 115 -3.99 -7.36 4.82
C ALA A 115 -4.02 -8.09 6.18
N THR A 116 -5.06 -8.90 6.42
CA THR A 116 -5.13 -9.78 7.59
C THR A 116 -3.92 -10.71 7.68
N ARG A 117 -3.56 -11.40 6.59
CA ARG A 117 -2.39 -12.29 6.57
C ARG A 117 -1.08 -11.53 6.75
N ALA A 118 -1.00 -10.31 6.23
CA ALA A 118 0.16 -9.45 6.35
C ALA A 118 0.37 -9.02 7.81
N LEU A 119 -0.68 -8.55 8.49
CA LEU A 119 -0.66 -8.21 9.92
C LEU A 119 -0.21 -9.39 10.80
N ASP A 120 -0.55 -10.63 10.43
CA ASP A 120 -0.16 -11.81 11.19
C ASP A 120 1.30 -12.27 10.92
N ARG A 121 1.93 -11.79 9.84
CA ARG A 121 3.23 -12.30 9.34
C ARG A 121 4.36 -11.27 9.37
N LEU A 122 4.07 -10.01 9.10
CA LEU A 122 5.08 -8.97 8.98
C LEU A 122 5.66 -8.63 10.36
N ALA A 123 6.96 -8.38 10.39
CA ALA A 123 7.64 -7.97 11.60
C ALA A 123 7.44 -6.47 11.86
N PRO A 124 7.52 -6.00 13.10
CA PRO A 124 7.54 -4.56 13.38
C PRO A 124 8.66 -3.83 12.61
N GLY A 125 8.40 -2.60 12.18
CA GLY A 125 9.22 -1.79 11.29
C GLY A 125 9.00 -2.07 9.79
N SER A 126 8.05 -2.95 9.45
CA SER A 126 7.72 -3.26 8.06
C SER A 126 6.95 -2.10 7.40
N PRO A 127 7.39 -1.53 6.26
CA PRO A 127 6.73 -0.39 5.63
C PRO A 127 5.23 -0.63 5.35
N ALA A 128 4.87 -1.84 4.93
CA ALA A 128 3.48 -2.19 4.66
C ALA A 128 2.57 -2.12 5.89
N LEU A 129 3.10 -2.28 7.11
CA LEU A 129 2.28 -2.17 8.32
C LEU A 129 1.77 -0.74 8.55
N ALA A 130 2.57 0.27 8.20
CA ALA A 130 2.19 1.67 8.30
C ALA A 130 1.29 2.13 7.14
N GLU A 131 1.44 1.54 5.94
CA GLU A 131 0.65 1.95 4.76
C GLU A 131 -0.70 1.24 4.62
N LEU A 132 -0.80 -0.02 5.07
CA LEU A 132 -2.02 -0.82 4.91
C LEU A 132 -3.29 -0.16 5.50
N PRO A 133 -3.27 0.51 6.66
CA PRO A 133 -4.44 1.20 7.18
C PRO A 133 -5.08 2.18 6.19
N TYR A 134 -4.28 2.96 5.46
CA TYR A 134 -4.78 3.90 4.44
C TYR A 134 -5.33 3.21 3.19
N VAL A 135 -4.86 2.02 2.86
CA VAL A 135 -5.49 1.20 1.81
C VAL A 135 -6.84 0.65 2.28
N LEU A 136 -6.94 0.31 3.56
CA LEU A 136 -8.14 -0.32 4.12
C LEU A 136 -9.33 0.64 4.22
N VAL A 137 -9.12 1.95 4.26
CA VAL A 137 -10.23 2.94 4.29
C VAL A 137 -11.14 2.84 3.06
N GLU A 138 -10.59 2.38 1.93
CA GLU A 138 -11.32 2.15 0.68
C GLU A 138 -12.25 0.92 0.75
N ILE A 139 -12.13 0.08 1.78
CA ILE A 139 -13.00 -1.08 1.96
C ILE A 139 -14.37 -0.64 2.50
N PRO A 140 -15.49 -1.03 1.85
CA PRO A 140 -16.80 -0.64 2.32
C PRO A 140 -17.10 -1.15 3.73
N GLU A 141 -17.80 -0.30 4.49
CA GLU A 141 -18.32 -0.63 5.80
C GLU A 141 -19.29 -1.84 5.77
N PRO A 142 -19.40 -2.59 6.89
CA PRO A 142 -18.78 -2.37 8.20
C PRO A 142 -17.43 -3.09 8.38
N LYS A 143 -16.85 -3.65 7.32
CA LYS A 143 -15.69 -4.55 7.42
C LYS A 143 -14.39 -3.82 7.74
N VAL A 144 -14.23 -2.59 7.28
CA VAL A 144 -13.04 -1.76 7.50
C VAL A 144 -12.72 -1.58 8.98
N VAL A 145 -13.70 -1.19 9.80
CA VAL A 145 -13.51 -0.98 11.25
C VAL A 145 -13.01 -2.24 11.96
N ALA A 146 -13.48 -3.42 11.56
CA ALA A 146 -13.04 -4.67 12.17
C ALA A 146 -11.57 -5.00 11.85
N ILE A 147 -11.09 -4.64 10.66
CA ILE A 147 -9.71 -4.89 10.23
C ILE A 147 -8.79 -3.82 10.85
N LEU A 148 -9.16 -2.54 10.81
CA LEU A 148 -8.42 -1.47 11.47
C LEU A 148 -8.32 -1.71 12.98
N GLY A 149 -9.36 -2.26 13.61
CA GLY A 149 -9.32 -2.70 15.01
C GLY A 149 -8.26 -3.79 15.30
N ARG A 150 -7.85 -4.59 14.31
CA ARG A 150 -6.70 -5.50 14.44
C ARG A 150 -5.38 -4.76 14.35
N CYS A 151 -5.27 -3.77 13.46
CA CYS A 151 -4.08 -2.91 13.39
C CYS A 151 -3.85 -2.19 14.73
N LEU A 152 -4.92 -1.68 15.39
CA LEU A 152 -4.83 -1.07 16.73
C LEU A 152 -4.26 -2.00 17.81
N ALA A 153 -4.35 -3.32 17.62
CA ALA A 153 -3.83 -4.32 18.54
C ALA A 153 -2.42 -4.81 18.17
N HIS A 154 -1.83 -4.29 17.08
CA HIS A 154 -0.52 -4.69 16.61
C HIS A 154 0.59 -4.17 17.53
N GLU A 155 1.73 -4.87 17.58
CA GLU A 155 2.85 -4.50 18.45
C GLU A 155 3.66 -3.32 17.92
N ASP A 156 3.67 -3.17 16.59
CA ASP A 156 4.23 -2.04 15.86
C ASP A 156 3.49 -0.73 16.16
N ALA A 157 4.21 0.34 16.48
CA ALA A 157 3.61 1.63 16.82
C ALA A 157 3.09 2.36 15.58
N ASP A 158 3.81 2.34 14.46
CA ASP A 158 3.44 3.04 13.23
C ASP A 158 2.20 2.41 12.59
N ALA A 159 2.07 1.08 12.68
CA ALA A 159 0.85 0.39 12.28
C ALA A 159 -0.39 0.82 13.08
N VAL A 160 -0.20 1.08 14.38
CA VAL A 160 -1.27 1.53 15.27
C VAL A 160 -1.59 3.00 15.02
N ALA A 161 -0.57 3.85 14.82
CA ALA A 161 -0.73 5.26 14.48
C ALA A 161 -1.52 5.43 13.18
N ALA A 162 -1.10 4.78 12.10
CA ALA A 162 -1.80 4.81 10.81
C ALA A 162 -3.24 4.28 10.92
N ALA A 163 -3.49 3.28 11.78
CA ALA A 163 -4.85 2.80 12.04
C ALA A 163 -5.72 3.77 12.83
N ILE A 164 -5.15 4.59 13.72
CA ILE A 164 -5.88 5.67 14.40
C ILE A 164 -6.31 6.73 13.38
N GLU A 165 -5.39 7.15 12.51
CA GLU A 165 -5.67 8.14 11.46
C GLU A 165 -6.72 7.63 10.48
N ALA A 166 -6.55 6.40 9.99
CA ALA A 166 -7.52 5.74 9.11
C ALA A 166 -8.92 5.64 9.75
N LEU A 167 -9.03 5.37 11.06
CA LEU A 167 -10.32 5.36 11.76
C LEU A 167 -10.93 6.76 11.91
N ALA A 168 -10.09 7.79 12.09
CA ALA A 168 -10.55 9.17 12.11
C ALA A 168 -11.08 9.58 10.72
N GLU A 169 -10.42 9.18 9.65
CA GLU A 169 -10.83 9.41 8.26
C GLU A 169 -12.15 8.71 7.92
N VAL A 170 -12.34 7.47 8.37
CA VAL A 170 -13.61 6.74 8.21
C VAL A 170 -14.78 7.49 8.87
N GLY A 171 -14.54 8.26 9.93
CA GLY A 171 -15.56 9.13 10.53
C GLY A 171 -16.62 8.42 11.39
N ASP A 172 -16.52 7.09 11.60
CA ASP A 172 -17.49 6.36 12.40
C ASP A 172 -17.29 6.60 13.91
N VAL A 173 -18.20 7.36 14.51
CA VAL A 173 -18.23 7.67 15.95
C VAL A 173 -18.25 6.40 16.83
N ALA A 174 -18.73 5.26 16.32
CA ALA A 174 -18.72 4.00 17.06
C ALA A 174 -17.29 3.49 17.37
N THR A 175 -16.28 3.97 16.65
CA THR A 175 -14.86 3.62 16.83
C THR A 175 -14.23 4.27 18.06
N VAL A 176 -14.87 5.29 18.64
CA VAL A 176 -14.37 6.03 19.83
C VAL A 176 -14.04 5.09 21.00
N GLU A 177 -14.83 4.04 21.25
CA GLU A 177 -14.55 3.08 22.33
C GLU A 177 -13.33 2.19 22.05
N LEU A 178 -12.93 2.03 20.80
CA LEU A 178 -11.69 1.35 20.42
C LEU A 178 -10.51 2.26 20.71
N LEU A 179 -10.58 3.53 20.26
CA LEU A 179 -9.54 4.53 20.43
C LEU A 179 -9.27 4.86 21.91
N ARG A 180 -10.31 4.92 22.76
CA ARG A 180 -10.14 5.18 24.20
C ARG A 180 -9.23 4.19 24.91
N ARG A 181 -9.11 2.97 24.40
CA ARG A 181 -8.23 1.94 24.98
C ARG A 181 -6.75 2.29 24.83
N LEU A 182 -6.44 3.22 23.91
CA LEU A 182 -5.09 3.61 23.55
C LEU A 182 -4.64 4.92 24.21
N GLU A 183 -5.52 5.69 24.87
CA GLU A 183 -5.20 6.99 25.53
C GLU A 183 -4.00 6.90 26.52
N GLY A 184 -3.74 5.71 27.07
CA GLY A 184 -2.62 5.44 27.97
C GLY A 184 -1.35 4.91 27.30
N ASP A 185 -1.37 4.61 26.00
CA ASP A 185 -0.26 4.01 25.27
C ASP A 185 0.90 4.99 25.14
N LYS A 186 2.10 4.54 25.53
CA LYS A 186 3.34 5.33 25.56
C LYS A 186 4.32 4.95 24.47
N ARG A 187 3.95 4.03 23.57
CA ARG A 187 4.70 3.81 22.35
C ARG A 187 4.72 5.11 21.54
N VAL A 188 5.87 5.39 20.95
CA VAL A 188 6.09 6.56 20.10
C VAL A 188 6.08 6.08 18.66
N SER A 189 5.38 6.83 17.81
CA SER A 189 5.43 6.68 16.36
C SER A 189 6.06 7.94 15.78
N ALA A 190 6.81 7.77 14.70
CA ALA A 190 7.29 8.88 13.90
C ALA A 190 6.18 9.26 12.92
N VAL A 191 5.55 10.42 13.13
CA VAL A 191 4.49 10.94 12.27
C VAL A 191 5.06 12.07 11.43
N GLY A 192 5.01 11.89 10.11
CA GLY A 192 5.46 12.87 9.13
C GLY A 192 5.46 12.28 7.72
N ASP A 193 5.21 13.12 6.72
CA ASP A 193 5.25 12.71 5.32
C ASP A 193 6.69 12.48 4.83
N GLU A 194 6.85 11.67 3.79
CA GLU A 194 8.15 11.44 3.15
C GLU A 194 8.80 12.77 2.71
N GLY A 195 9.91 13.13 3.36
CA GLY A 195 10.67 14.34 3.07
C GLY A 195 10.36 15.52 4.00
N GLU A 196 9.44 15.36 4.95
CA GLU A 196 9.21 16.32 6.04
C GLU A 196 9.97 15.92 7.32
N ALA A 197 10.05 16.86 8.27
CA ALA A 197 10.66 16.55 9.56
C ALA A 197 9.70 15.68 10.37
N GLU A 198 10.09 14.43 10.61
CA GLU A 198 9.35 13.51 11.47
C GLU A 198 9.11 14.14 12.85
N SER A 199 7.85 14.12 13.27
CA SER A 199 7.45 14.51 14.62
C SER A 199 7.18 13.25 15.45
N GLU A 200 7.76 13.19 16.64
CA GLU A 200 7.50 12.09 17.57
C GLU A 200 6.23 12.39 18.36
N VAL A 201 5.25 11.49 18.27
CA VAL A 201 3.99 11.57 19.03
C VAL A 201 3.69 10.22 19.65
N THR A 202 3.08 10.22 20.83
CA THR A 202 2.65 8.96 21.45
C THR A 202 1.33 8.48 20.85
N ILE A 203 1.15 7.16 20.80
CA ILE A 203 -0.10 6.54 20.37
C ILE A 203 -1.30 7.04 21.20
N GLY A 204 -1.11 7.31 22.49
CA GLY A 204 -2.17 7.87 23.32
C GLY A 204 -2.55 9.32 23.00
N GLU A 205 -1.59 10.13 22.56
CA GLU A 205 -1.86 11.49 22.08
C GLU A 205 -2.66 11.44 20.76
N LEU A 206 -2.20 10.65 19.77
CA LEU A 206 -2.92 10.43 18.51
C LEU A 206 -4.35 9.93 18.73
N ALA A 207 -4.53 8.94 19.61
CA ALA A 207 -5.86 8.41 19.91
C ALA A 207 -6.78 9.47 20.52
N SER A 208 -6.24 10.33 21.39
CA SER A 208 -7.00 11.42 22.01
C SER A 208 -7.43 12.46 20.96
N GLU A 209 -6.53 12.84 20.06
CA GLU A 209 -6.81 13.77 18.95
C GLU A 209 -7.88 13.21 18.00
N ALA A 210 -7.75 11.95 17.58
CA ALA A 210 -8.75 11.28 16.75
C ALA A 210 -10.14 11.22 17.41
N ILE A 211 -10.20 10.96 18.72
CA ILE A 211 -11.46 11.00 19.48
C ILE A 211 -12.08 12.39 19.49
N GLU A 212 -11.27 13.44 19.60
CA GLU A 212 -11.76 14.81 19.54
C GLU A 212 -12.32 15.13 18.16
N LEU A 213 -11.62 14.77 17.08
CA LEU A 213 -12.07 14.92 15.69
C LEU A 213 -13.41 14.25 15.45
N LEU A 214 -13.56 12.97 15.83
CA LEU A 214 -14.80 12.20 15.65
C LEU A 214 -16.01 12.74 16.44
N ARG A 215 -15.79 13.60 17.44
CA ARG A 215 -16.87 14.20 18.24
C ARG A 215 -17.22 15.62 17.79
N GLN A 216 -16.47 16.21 16.88
CA GLN A 216 -16.83 17.50 16.32
C GLN A 216 -18.10 17.33 15.47
N PRO A 217 -19.12 18.21 15.62
CA PRO A 217 -20.25 18.21 14.71
C PRO A 217 -19.75 18.51 13.30
N GLU A 218 -20.16 17.73 12.29
CA GLU A 218 -19.90 18.03 10.88
C GLU A 218 -20.34 19.47 10.61
N GLU A 219 -19.40 20.36 10.22
CA GLU A 219 -19.76 21.70 9.78
C GLU A 219 -20.47 21.57 8.41
N GLU A 220 -21.79 21.82 8.40
CA GLU A 220 -22.67 21.78 7.21
C GLU A 220 -22.25 22.73 6.08
#